data_AF-A0A969SDZ0-F1
#
_entry.id   AF-A0A969SDZ0-F1
#
_cell.length_a   1.000
_cell.length_b   1.000
_cell.length_c   1.000
_cell.angle_alpha   90.00
_cell.angle_beta   90.00
_cell.angle_gamma   90.00
#
_symmetry.space_group_name_H-M   'P 1'
#
loop_
_entity.id
_entity.type
_entity.pdbx_description
1 polymer ?
#
loop_
_entity_poly.entity_id
_entity_poly.type
_entity_poly.pdbx_seq_one_letter_code
_entity_poly.pdbx_strand_id
1 'polypeptide(L)'
;MKGKRFAFVSKLSASGYVVPMAKFQELGINPNKDFSLVVFSGSHDKSKQALAKGEVDAIADDRRSYTEQVKEGKFDPKKYTIIWESVPLPSVPIVASSKVSIELKNALKKALIDAPAGLVDPTGAIGAGYTLVQDGDYDIIREFQKRVPTK
;
A
#
# COMPACT_ATOMS: atom_id res chain seq x y z
N MET A 1 2.07 -21.13 -0.19
CA MET A 1 1.82 -20.16 0.90
C MET A 1 1.33 -20.80 2.19
N LYS A 2 0.57 -21.90 2.16
CA LYS A 2 0.20 -22.64 3.39
C LYS A 2 1.44 -22.99 4.23
N GLY A 3 1.35 -22.80 5.55
CA GLY A 3 2.41 -23.04 6.52
C GLY A 3 3.56 -22.01 6.51
N LYS A 4 3.54 -21.01 5.62
CA LYS A 4 4.56 -19.96 5.56
C LYS A 4 4.29 -18.86 6.60
N ARG A 5 5.33 -18.10 6.93
CA ARG A 5 5.27 -16.89 7.76
C ARG A 5 5.03 -15.68 6.86
N PHE A 6 4.05 -14.86 7.19
CA PHE A 6 3.62 -13.74 6.34
C PHE A 6 3.61 -12.40 7.11
N ALA A 7 4.12 -11.33 6.50
CA ALA A 7 3.99 -9.98 7.05
C ALA A 7 2.99 -9.13 6.27
N PHE A 8 1.97 -8.65 6.97
CA PHE A 8 1.20 -7.47 6.55
C PHE A 8 1.91 -6.20 7.03
N VAL A 9 1.53 -5.04 6.48
CA VAL A 9 2.05 -3.74 6.93
C VAL A 9 1.30 -3.26 8.16
N SER A 10 0.03 -2.89 8.00
CA SER A 10 -0.86 -2.43 9.06
C SER A 10 -2.31 -2.66 8.64
N LYS A 11 -3.24 -2.79 9.60
CA LYS A 11 -4.66 -2.99 9.28
C LYS A 11 -5.32 -1.85 8.50
N LEU A 12 -4.71 -0.67 8.55
CA LEU A 12 -5.18 0.52 7.84
C LEU A 12 -4.57 0.64 6.43
N SER A 13 -3.58 -0.18 6.10
CA SER A 13 -2.91 -0.11 4.81
C SER A 13 -3.76 -0.78 3.71
N ALA A 14 -3.99 -0.04 2.62
CA ALA A 14 -4.68 -0.56 1.45
C ALA A 14 -3.89 -1.70 0.77
N SER A 15 -2.69 -1.40 0.26
CA SER A 15 -1.79 -2.36 -0.38
C SER A 15 -1.18 -3.37 0.60
N GLY A 16 -0.95 -2.94 1.84
CA GLY A 16 -0.27 -3.75 2.86
C GLY A 16 -1.17 -4.62 3.73
N TYR A 17 -2.51 -4.53 3.59
CA TYR A 17 -3.45 -5.40 4.31
C TYR A 17 -4.77 -5.59 3.59
N VAL A 18 -5.52 -4.51 3.31
CA VAL A 18 -6.92 -4.60 2.84
C VAL A 18 -7.01 -5.41 1.54
N VAL A 19 -6.22 -5.05 0.54
CA VAL A 19 -6.26 -5.68 -0.79
C VAL A 19 -5.73 -7.12 -0.75
N PRO A 20 -4.57 -7.43 -0.13
CA PRO A 20 -4.12 -8.81 0.04
C PRO A 20 -5.08 -9.67 0.86
N MET A 21 -5.66 -9.13 1.94
CA MET A 21 -6.62 -9.86 2.77
C MET A 21 -7.90 -10.16 1.98
N ALA A 22 -8.43 -9.20 1.24
CA ALA A 22 -9.57 -9.42 0.36
C ALA A 22 -9.28 -10.51 -0.68
N LYS A 23 -8.06 -10.56 -1.24
CA LYS A 23 -7.66 -11.64 -2.14
C LYS A 23 -7.57 -13.00 -1.44
N PHE A 24 -7.04 -13.05 -0.21
CA PHE A 24 -7.06 -14.29 0.56
C PHE A 24 -8.48 -14.78 0.83
N GLN A 25 -9.41 -13.90 1.19
CA GLN A 25 -10.82 -14.26 1.37
C GLN A 25 -11.46 -14.77 0.09
N GLU A 26 -11.21 -14.13 -1.06
CA GLU A 26 -11.67 -14.59 -2.37
C GLU A 26 -11.19 -16.02 -2.69
N LEU A 27 -9.96 -16.34 -2.29
CA LEU A 27 -9.36 -17.68 -2.48
C LEU A 27 -9.73 -18.69 -1.39
N GLY A 28 -10.57 -18.32 -0.42
CA GLY A 28 -10.90 -19.17 0.73
C GLY A 28 -9.72 -19.42 1.68
N ILE A 29 -8.67 -18.60 1.61
CA ILE A 29 -7.49 -18.69 2.48
C ILE A 29 -7.77 -17.86 3.75
N ASN A 30 -7.58 -18.49 4.90
CA ASN A 30 -7.62 -17.79 6.19
C ASN A 30 -6.20 -17.64 6.72
N PRO A 31 -5.58 -16.44 6.62
CA PRO A 31 -4.20 -16.24 7.07
C PRO A 31 -3.94 -16.67 8.52
N ASN A 32 -4.92 -16.55 9.42
CA ASN A 32 -4.75 -16.94 10.83
C ASN A 32 -4.72 -18.46 11.04
N LYS A 33 -5.21 -19.25 10.08
CA LYS A 33 -5.25 -20.71 10.14
C LYS A 33 -4.25 -21.37 9.20
N ASP A 34 -4.10 -20.80 8.01
CA ASP A 34 -3.31 -21.39 6.92
C ASP A 34 -1.84 -20.97 6.96
N PHE A 35 -1.49 -19.87 7.61
CA PHE A 35 -0.10 -19.45 7.79
C PHE A 35 0.40 -19.82 9.18
N SER A 36 1.69 -20.15 9.29
CA SER A 36 2.31 -20.52 10.57
C SER A 36 2.58 -19.30 11.46
N LEU A 37 2.70 -18.13 10.85
CA LEU A 37 2.87 -16.85 11.53
C LEU A 37 2.28 -15.74 10.66
N VAL A 38 1.55 -14.83 11.29
CA VAL A 38 1.12 -13.55 10.69
C VAL A 38 1.61 -12.42 11.57
N VAL A 39 2.39 -11.50 11.01
CA VAL A 39 2.85 -10.30 11.71
C VAL A 39 2.41 -9.03 11.00
N PHE A 40 2.39 -7.93 11.75
CA PHE A 40 2.21 -6.58 11.22
C PHE A 40 3.52 -5.81 11.42
N SER A 41 4.21 -5.50 10.32
CA SER A 41 5.55 -4.90 10.35
C SER A 41 5.53 -3.40 10.68
N GLY A 42 4.40 -2.73 10.44
CA GLY A 42 4.21 -1.29 10.65
C GLY A 42 4.60 -0.41 9.45
N SER A 43 5.46 -0.88 8.53
CA SER A 43 5.78 -0.15 7.28
C SER A 43 6.23 -1.10 6.16
N HIS A 44 6.12 -0.63 4.92
CA HIS A 44 6.60 -1.35 3.73
C HIS A 44 8.10 -1.71 3.82
N ASP A 45 8.93 -0.77 4.27
CA ASP A 45 10.36 -1.02 4.48
C ASP A 45 10.62 -2.07 5.54
N LYS A 46 9.89 -2.04 6.66
CA LYS A 46 10.03 -3.06 7.71
C LYS A 46 9.59 -4.44 7.23
N SER A 47 8.56 -4.53 6.38
CA SER A 47 8.17 -5.79 5.72
C SER A 47 9.33 -6.33 4.87
N LYS A 48 9.93 -5.50 4.01
CA LYS A 48 11.06 -5.90 3.16
C LYS A 48 12.29 -6.30 3.96
N GLN A 49 12.58 -5.60 5.06
CA GLN A 49 13.66 -5.98 5.99
C GLN A 49 13.39 -7.34 6.65
N ALA A 50 12.17 -7.59 7.12
CA ALA A 50 11.80 -8.88 7.71
C ALA A 50 11.94 -10.04 6.71
N LEU A 51 11.55 -9.81 5.46
CA LEU A 51 11.74 -10.77 4.37
C LEU A 51 13.24 -11.02 4.10
N ALA A 52 14.03 -9.94 4.01
CA ALA A 52 15.46 -10.03 3.73
C ALA A 52 16.26 -10.73 4.82
N LYS A 53 15.83 -10.61 6.09
CA LYS A 53 16.41 -11.31 7.24
C LYS A 53 15.91 -12.74 7.40
N GLY A 54 14.96 -13.18 6.57
CA GLY A 54 14.33 -14.50 6.71
C GLY A 54 13.46 -14.64 7.95
N GLU A 55 12.99 -13.54 8.54
CA GLU A 55 12.05 -13.52 9.67
C GLU A 55 10.64 -13.93 9.21
N VAL A 56 10.31 -13.64 7.96
CA VAL A 56 9.10 -14.08 7.26
C VAL A 56 9.45 -14.63 5.88
N ASP A 57 8.53 -15.39 5.28
CA ASP A 57 8.74 -16.02 3.98
C ASP A 57 8.05 -15.27 2.83
N ALA A 58 7.08 -14.39 3.15
CA ALA A 58 6.40 -13.53 2.20
C ALA A 58 5.81 -12.29 2.88
N ILE A 59 5.55 -11.26 2.09
CA ILE A 59 5.04 -9.97 2.57
C ILE A 59 3.96 -9.42 1.65
N ALA A 60 3.10 -8.56 2.21
CA ALA A 60 2.37 -7.57 1.46
C ALA A 60 3.22 -6.31 1.28
N ASP A 61 3.26 -5.77 0.06
CA ASP A 61 4.02 -4.57 -0.29
C ASP A 61 3.31 -3.76 -1.39
N ASP A 62 3.82 -2.58 -1.73
CA ASP A 62 3.38 -1.79 -2.89
C ASP A 62 4.39 -1.89 -4.06
N ARG A 63 3.86 -1.82 -5.28
CA ARG A 63 4.66 -2.01 -6.51
C ARG A 63 5.71 -0.92 -6.73
N ARG A 64 5.40 0.32 -6.33
CA ARG A 64 6.31 1.45 -6.53
C ARG A 64 7.57 1.25 -5.69
N SER A 65 7.38 1.03 -4.39
CA SER A 65 8.47 0.84 -3.44
C SER A 65 9.31 -0.41 -3.75
N TYR A 66 8.70 -1.50 -4.26
CA TYR A 66 9.46 -2.63 -4.79
C TYR A 66 10.34 -2.22 -5.98
N THR A 67 9.76 -1.56 -6.98
CA THR A 67 10.47 -1.16 -8.20
C THR A 67 11.62 -0.20 -7.91
N GLU A 68 11.41 0.76 -7.03
CA GLU A 68 12.45 1.70 -6.57
C GLU A 68 13.60 0.98 -5.88
N GLN A 69 13.32 0.07 -4.93
CA GLN A 69 14.37 -0.65 -4.22
C GLN A 69 15.14 -1.63 -5.13
N VAL A 70 14.49 -2.22 -6.14
CA VAL A 70 15.18 -3.00 -7.17
C VAL A 70 16.12 -2.12 -7.99
N LYS A 71 15.64 -0.94 -8.43
CA LYS A 71 16.45 0.02 -9.19
C LYS A 71 17.66 0.53 -8.38
N GLU A 72 17.50 0.73 -7.09
CA GLU A 72 18.56 1.13 -6.16
C GLU A 72 19.49 -0.02 -5.74
N GLY A 73 19.24 -1.25 -6.18
CA GLY A 73 20.03 -2.43 -5.80
C GLY A 73 19.83 -2.90 -4.35
N LYS A 74 18.82 -2.36 -3.64
CA LYS A 74 18.47 -2.74 -2.26
C LYS A 74 17.63 -4.01 -2.19
N PHE A 75 17.02 -4.42 -3.30
CA PHE A 75 16.18 -5.61 -3.37
C PHE A 75 16.51 -6.43 -4.62
N ASP A 76 16.83 -7.72 -4.44
CA ASP A 76 17.29 -8.59 -5.54
C ASP A 76 16.10 -9.31 -6.20
N PRO A 77 15.73 -8.97 -7.45
CA PRO A 77 14.60 -9.59 -8.15
C PRO A 77 14.88 -11.06 -8.54
N LYS A 78 16.12 -11.55 -8.42
CA LYS A 78 16.44 -12.97 -8.61
C LYS A 78 16.16 -13.80 -7.35
N LYS A 79 16.17 -13.18 -6.17
CA LYS A 79 15.91 -13.84 -4.88
C LYS A 79 14.43 -13.83 -4.51
N TYR A 80 13.72 -12.78 -4.91
CA TYR A 80 12.31 -12.59 -4.54
C TYR A 80 11.44 -12.53 -5.79
N THR A 81 10.29 -13.19 -5.73
CA THR A 81 9.32 -13.21 -6.82
C THR A 81 8.01 -12.53 -6.39
N ILE A 82 7.37 -11.82 -7.32
CA ILE A 82 6.03 -11.31 -7.12
C ILE A 82 5.06 -12.46 -7.37
N ILE A 83 4.42 -12.93 -6.30
CA ILE A 83 3.48 -14.07 -6.36
C ILE A 83 2.09 -13.66 -6.86
N TRP A 84 1.73 -12.38 -6.69
CA TRP A 84 0.44 -11.82 -7.09
C TRP A 84 0.53 -10.28 -7.08
N GLU A 85 -0.19 -9.64 -7.99
CA GLU A 85 -0.33 -8.18 -8.08
C GLU A 85 -1.81 -7.86 -8.30
N SER A 86 -2.31 -6.81 -7.63
CA SER A 86 -3.69 -6.36 -7.81
C SER A 86 -3.84 -5.57 -9.11
N VAL A 87 -5.09 -5.23 -9.45
CA VAL A 87 -5.35 -4.11 -10.37
C VAL A 87 -4.74 -2.81 -9.80
N PRO A 88 -4.46 -1.81 -10.64
CA PRO A 88 -3.99 -0.50 -10.18
C PRO A 88 -4.93 0.10 -9.14
N LEU A 89 -4.35 0.67 -8.09
CA LEU A 89 -5.06 1.36 -7.02
C LEU A 89 -4.83 2.86 -7.15
N PRO A 90 -5.80 3.71 -6.78
CA PRO A 90 -5.58 5.15 -6.72
C PRO A 90 -4.49 5.48 -5.70
N SER A 91 -3.68 6.49 -6.01
CA SER A 91 -2.67 7.02 -5.09
C SER A 91 -3.32 7.62 -3.83
N VAL A 92 -2.52 7.70 -2.76
CA VAL A 92 -2.95 8.28 -1.48
C VAL A 92 -3.45 9.72 -1.69
N PRO A 93 -4.67 10.07 -1.26
CA PRO A 93 -5.19 11.43 -1.39
C PRO A 93 -4.57 12.36 -0.36
N ILE A 94 -4.47 13.64 -0.72
CA ILE A 94 -4.40 14.72 0.26
C ILE A 94 -5.84 15.15 0.58
N VAL A 95 -6.21 15.10 1.85
CA VAL A 95 -7.56 15.45 2.33
C VAL A 95 -7.52 16.68 3.22
N ALA A 96 -8.56 17.50 3.15
CA ALA A 96 -8.75 18.66 4.01
C ALA A 96 -10.10 18.56 4.74
N SER A 97 -10.12 18.99 6.00
CA SER A 97 -11.35 19.02 6.80
C SER A 97 -12.45 19.86 6.13
N SER A 98 -13.70 19.45 6.32
CA SER A 98 -14.86 20.23 5.87
C SER A 98 -14.88 21.64 6.45
N LYS A 99 -14.28 21.84 7.63
CA LYS A 99 -14.17 23.12 8.35
C LYS A 99 -13.16 24.11 7.75
N VAL A 100 -12.27 23.68 6.85
CA VAL A 100 -11.34 24.58 6.17
C VAL A 100 -12.11 25.47 5.19
N SER A 101 -11.79 26.76 5.14
CA SER A 101 -12.46 27.72 4.26
C SER A 101 -12.32 27.32 2.78
N ILE A 102 -13.29 27.71 1.95
CA ILE A 102 -13.27 27.36 0.53
C ILE A 102 -12.10 28.05 -0.19
N GLU A 103 -11.77 29.26 0.24
CA GLU A 103 -10.64 30.04 -0.27
C GLU A 103 -9.32 29.31 -0.03
N LEU A 104 -9.10 28.82 1.20
CA LEU A 104 -7.90 28.07 1.53
C LEU A 104 -7.84 26.71 0.82
N LYS A 105 -8.98 26.00 0.70
CA LYS A 105 -9.05 24.76 -0.10
C LYS A 105 -8.65 25.00 -1.55
N ASN A 106 -9.12 26.09 -2.15
CA ASN A 106 -8.81 26.43 -3.55
C ASN A 106 -7.34 26.85 -3.71
N ALA A 107 -6.80 27.64 -2.79
CA ALA A 107 -5.39 28.00 -2.78
C ALA A 107 -4.47 26.77 -2.66
N LEU A 108 -4.80 25.84 -1.76
CA LEU A 108 -4.06 24.58 -1.59
C LEU A 108 -4.14 23.69 -2.83
N LYS A 109 -5.33 23.54 -3.44
CA LYS A 109 -5.50 22.81 -4.69
C LYS A 109 -4.60 23.39 -5.79
N LYS A 110 -4.65 24.71 -5.99
CA LYS A 110 -3.82 25.38 -6.99
C LYS A 110 -2.33 25.17 -6.71
N ALA A 111 -1.90 25.37 -5.48
CA ALA A 111 -0.50 25.19 -5.09
C ALA A 111 0.02 23.76 -5.32
N LEU A 112 -0.80 22.74 -5.07
CA LEU A 112 -0.44 21.34 -5.31
C LEU A 112 -0.40 21.02 -6.82
N ILE A 113 -1.38 21.46 -7.60
CA ILE A 113 -1.43 21.22 -9.05
C ILE A 113 -0.27 21.90 -9.78
N ASP A 114 0.08 23.12 -9.38
CA ASP A 114 1.19 23.88 -9.98
C ASP A 114 2.56 23.45 -9.44
N ALA A 115 2.60 22.52 -8.49
CA ALA A 115 3.85 22.10 -7.88
C ALA A 115 4.74 21.40 -8.91
N PRO A 116 6.06 21.68 -8.91
CA PRO A 116 6.96 21.05 -9.85
C PRO A 116 7.03 19.53 -9.61
N ALA A 117 7.30 18.78 -10.68
CA ALA A 117 7.69 17.38 -10.55
C ALA A 117 8.95 17.24 -9.68
N GLY A 118 9.11 16.09 -9.02
CA GLY A 118 10.28 15.85 -8.17
C GLY A 118 10.04 16.11 -6.67
N LEU A 119 8.85 16.57 -6.29
CA LEU A 119 8.50 16.70 -4.89
C LEU A 119 8.35 15.33 -4.23
N VAL A 120 8.87 15.25 -3.01
CA VAL A 120 8.68 14.11 -2.13
C VAL A 120 7.28 14.20 -1.54
N ASP A 121 6.45 13.20 -1.84
CA ASP A 121 5.11 13.06 -1.27
C ASP A 121 5.20 12.75 0.24
N PRO A 122 4.09 12.85 0.99
CA PRO A 122 4.08 12.53 2.42
C PRO A 122 4.49 11.09 2.77
N THR A 123 4.57 10.19 1.78
CA THR A 123 5.05 8.81 1.95
C THR A 123 6.55 8.67 1.71
N GLY A 124 7.25 9.76 1.41
CA GLY A 124 8.70 9.80 1.24
C GLY A 124 9.17 9.54 -0.19
N ALA A 125 8.27 9.55 -1.18
CA ALA A 125 8.60 9.18 -2.54
C ALA A 125 8.42 10.31 -3.55
N ILE A 126 9.20 10.24 -4.62
CA ILE A 126 9.26 11.31 -5.62
C ILE A 126 8.09 11.16 -6.59
N GLY A 127 7.18 12.14 -6.56
CA GLY A 127 6.02 12.20 -7.44
C GLY A 127 6.29 12.93 -8.76
N ALA A 128 5.52 12.59 -9.80
CA ALA A 128 5.47 13.34 -11.06
C ALA A 128 4.65 14.64 -10.97
N GLY A 129 4.03 14.90 -9.82
CA GLY A 129 3.12 16.02 -9.58
C GLY A 129 1.84 15.58 -8.87
N TYR A 130 0.87 16.48 -8.78
CA TYR A 130 -0.45 16.22 -8.20
C TYR A 130 -1.55 16.35 -9.25
N THR A 131 -2.64 15.61 -9.05
CA THR A 131 -3.85 15.74 -9.87
C THR A 131 -5.08 15.86 -8.98
N LEU A 132 -6.16 16.38 -9.54
CA LEU A 132 -7.45 16.41 -8.85
C LEU A 132 -8.04 15.00 -8.84
N VAL A 133 -8.62 14.65 -7.70
CA VAL A 133 -9.37 13.40 -7.47
C VAL A 133 -10.71 13.72 -6.85
N GLN A 134 -11.64 12.79 -6.99
CA GLN A 134 -12.98 12.83 -6.39
C GLN A 134 -13.19 11.60 -5.50
N ASP A 135 -14.20 11.67 -4.62
CA ASP A 135 -14.46 10.62 -3.64
C ASP A 135 -14.70 9.24 -4.27
N GLY A 136 -15.39 9.20 -5.42
CA GLY A 136 -15.68 7.96 -6.16
C GLY A 136 -14.45 7.26 -6.74
N ASP A 137 -13.32 7.97 -6.91
CA ASP A 137 -12.07 7.35 -7.39
C ASP A 137 -11.55 6.28 -6.41
N TYR A 138 -11.99 6.35 -5.14
CA TYR A 138 -11.60 5.45 -4.06
C TYR A 138 -12.60 4.31 -3.81
N ASP A 139 -13.67 4.20 -4.61
CA ASP A 139 -14.68 3.15 -4.44
C ASP A 139 -14.11 1.75 -4.56
N ILE A 140 -13.09 1.54 -5.40
CA ILE A 140 -12.40 0.25 -5.50
C ILE A 140 -11.81 -0.20 -4.16
N ILE A 141 -11.31 0.72 -3.34
CA ILE A 141 -10.79 0.40 -2.01
C ILE A 141 -11.93 0.00 -1.07
N ARG A 142 -13.08 0.69 -1.16
CA ARG A 142 -14.30 0.35 -0.40
C ARG A 142 -14.80 -1.05 -0.76
N GLU A 143 -14.77 -1.42 -2.04
CA GLU A 143 -15.14 -2.77 -2.50
C GLU A 143 -14.22 -3.86 -1.93
N PHE A 144 -12.91 -3.62 -1.87
CA PHE A 144 -12.01 -4.55 -1.20
C PHE A 144 -12.26 -4.62 0.31
N GLN A 145 -12.52 -3.48 0.98
CA GLN A 145 -12.81 -3.44 2.41
C GLN A 145 -14.02 -4.28 2.81
N LYS A 146 -15.08 -4.31 1.99
CA LYS A 146 -16.27 -5.14 2.22
C LYS A 146 -15.97 -6.64 2.31
N ARG A 147 -14.86 -7.09 1.71
CA ARG A 147 -14.43 -8.50 1.71
C ARG A 147 -13.51 -8.81 2.88
N VAL A 148 -12.97 -7.80 3.56
CA VAL A 148 -12.08 -8.01 4.71
C VAL A 148 -12.94 -8.34 5.94
N PRO A 149 -12.62 -9.40 6.71
CA PRO A 149 -13.37 -9.71 7.91
C PRO A 149 -13.29 -8.54 8.90
N THR A 150 -14.44 -7.94 9.21
CA THR A 150 -14.56 -7.08 10.39
C THR A 150 -14.45 -7.96 11.62
N LYS A 151 -13.58 -7.58 12.55
CA LYS A 151 -13.47 -8.24 13.86
C LYS A 151 -14.83 -8.42 14.52
#